data_AF-A0A0F8Y4G1-F1
#
_entry.id   AF-A0A0F8Y4G1-F1
#
_cell.length_a   1.000
_cell.length_b   1.000
_cell.length_c   1.000
_cell.angle_alpha   90.00
_cell.angle_beta   90.00
_cell.angle_gamma   90.00
#
_symmetry.space_group_name_H-M   'P 1'
#
loop_
_entity.id
_entity.type
_entity.pdbx_description
1 polymer ?
#
loop_
_entity_poly.entity_id
_entity_poly.type
_entity_poly.pdbx_seq_one_letter_code
_entity_poly.pdbx_strand_id
1 'polypeptide(L)'
;SQVNYEAAKIQYDEATGNLDTIADNRNKWLARAQLPVPGLAFDFEKPCVLYNGVPLQQASTSEQLRIGAAIAMACRPELRVIRVRDGNCLDAQSLGMLSAMAKENDFQLWIEKVDETGEIGFFIEDGQVKAIDGAPLT
;
A
#
# COMPACT_ATOMS: atom_id res chain seq x y z
N SER A 1 -51.15 6.21 14.60
CA SER A 1 -52.01 6.80 13.56
C SER A 1 -51.41 6.47 12.19
N GLN A 2 -52.22 6.28 11.15
CA GLN A 2 -51.75 6.12 9.75
C GLN A 2 -50.76 7.21 9.33
N VAL A 3 -50.91 8.41 9.89
CA VAL A 3 -50.01 9.57 9.70
C VAL A 3 -48.55 9.27 10.10
N ASN A 4 -48.29 8.53 11.18
CA ASN A 4 -46.91 8.18 11.56
C ASN A 4 -46.28 7.14 10.62
N TYR A 5 -47.10 6.27 10.01
CA TYR A 5 -46.61 5.26 9.07
C TYR A 5 -46.18 5.90 7.75
N GLU A 6 -46.98 6.83 7.20
CA GLU A 6 -46.61 7.53 5.97
C GLU A 6 -45.40 8.44 6.17
N ALA A 7 -45.31 9.17 7.29
CA ALA A 7 -44.13 9.98 7.61
C ALA A 7 -42.85 9.13 7.71
N ALA A 8 -42.92 7.95 8.35
CA ALA A 8 -41.80 7.02 8.42
C ALA A 8 -41.42 6.44 7.04
N LYS A 9 -42.40 6.20 6.17
CA LYS A 9 -42.16 5.72 4.80
C LYS A 9 -41.46 6.78 3.95
N ILE A 10 -41.90 8.04 4.02
CA ILE A 10 -41.24 9.16 3.33
C ILE A 10 -39.79 9.30 3.78
N GLN A 11 -39.53 9.25 5.09
CA GLN A 11 -38.17 9.31 5.62
C GLN A 11 -37.31 8.12 5.17
N TYR A 12 -37.89 6.93 5.08
CA TYR A 12 -37.20 5.74 4.58
C TYR A 12 -36.83 5.89 3.09
N ASP A 13 -37.79 6.33 2.27
CA ASP A 13 -37.58 6.53 0.83
C ASP A 13 -36.53 7.63 0.58
N GLU A 14 -36.59 8.73 1.34
CA GLU A 14 -35.59 9.81 1.30
C GLU A 14 -34.20 9.34 1.71
N ALA A 15 -34.08 8.60 2.83
CA ALA A 15 -32.81 8.06 3.30
C ALA A 15 -32.21 7.06 2.29
N THR A 16 -33.05 6.23 1.66
CA THR A 16 -32.63 5.29 0.61
C THR A 16 -32.12 6.03 -0.62
N GLY A 17 -32.85 7.04 -1.11
CA GLY A 17 -32.40 7.86 -2.25
C GLY A 17 -31.10 8.62 -1.98
N ASN A 18 -30.87 9.05 -0.73
CA ASN A 18 -29.60 9.65 -0.31
C ASN A 18 -28.45 8.64 -0.35
N LEU A 19 -28.67 7.39 0.07
CA LEU A 19 -27.66 6.32 0.00
C LEU A 19 -27.28 6.00 -1.45
N ASP A 20 -28.26 5.91 -2.35
CA ASP A 20 -28.03 5.67 -3.78
C ASP A 20 -27.20 6.81 -4.39
N THR A 21 -27.55 8.05 -4.06
CA THR A 21 -26.79 9.23 -4.51
C THR A 21 -25.34 9.20 -4.02
N ILE A 22 -25.11 8.80 -2.76
CA ILE A 22 -23.76 8.65 -2.18
C ILE A 22 -22.99 7.53 -2.90
N ALA A 23 -23.62 6.40 -3.19
CA ALA A 23 -23.00 5.27 -3.89
C ALA A 23 -22.59 5.67 -5.32
N ASP A 24 -23.47 6.34 -6.05
CA ASP A 24 -23.21 6.83 -7.40
C ASP A 24 -22.05 7.84 -7.45
N ASN A 25 -22.05 8.80 -6.52
CA ASN A 25 -20.99 9.81 -6.44
C ASN A 25 -19.64 9.17 -6.14
N ARG A 26 -19.61 8.17 -5.26
CA ARG A 26 -18.41 7.42 -4.92
C ARG A 26 -17.80 6.70 -6.12
N ASN A 27 -18.63 6.00 -6.90
CA ASN A 27 -18.18 5.31 -8.12
C ASN A 27 -17.66 6.29 -9.17
N LYS A 28 -18.34 7.43 -9.34
CA LYS A 28 -17.89 8.50 -10.25
C LYS A 28 -16.55 9.10 -9.83
N TRP A 29 -16.32 9.30 -8.53
CA TRP A 29 -15.05 9.83 -8.02
C TRP A 29 -13.92 8.83 -8.20
N LEU A 30 -14.12 7.55 -7.90
CA LEU A 30 -13.10 6.53 -8.10
C LEU A 30 -12.75 6.36 -9.58
N ALA A 31 -13.73 6.36 -10.47
CA ALA A 31 -13.50 6.27 -11.93
C ALA A 31 -12.72 7.48 -12.50
N ARG A 32 -12.81 8.64 -11.83
CA ARG A 32 -12.07 9.86 -12.20
C ARG A 32 -10.74 9.99 -11.45
N ALA A 33 -10.54 9.23 -10.38
CA ALA A 33 -9.33 9.29 -9.58
C ALA A 33 -8.17 8.72 -10.39
N GLN A 34 -7.08 9.49 -10.49
CA GLN A 34 -5.82 8.98 -11.00
C GLN A 34 -5.17 8.16 -9.89
N LEU A 35 -5.43 6.86 -9.91
CA LEU A 35 -4.81 5.96 -8.95
C LEU A 35 -3.30 5.86 -9.24
N PRO A 36 -2.47 5.76 -8.18
CA PRO A 36 -1.02 5.84 -8.29
C PRO A 36 -0.40 4.74 -9.14
N VAL A 37 -1.08 3.59 -9.26
CA VAL A 37 -0.62 2.44 -10.04
C VAL A 37 -1.76 1.97 -10.96
N PRO A 38 -1.51 1.79 -12.26
CA PRO A 38 -2.49 1.22 -13.18
C PRO A 38 -3.02 -0.14 -12.70
N GLY A 39 -4.32 -0.38 -12.88
CA GLY A 39 -4.96 -1.63 -12.47
C GLY A 39 -5.36 -1.69 -11.00
N LEU A 40 -5.02 -0.68 -10.18
CA LEU A 40 -5.63 -0.53 -8.87
C LEU A 40 -7.11 -0.18 -9.00
N ALA A 41 -7.91 -0.72 -8.10
CA ALA A 41 -9.29 -0.33 -7.87
C ALA A 41 -9.66 -0.54 -6.40
N PHE A 42 -10.83 -0.07 -6.00
CA PHE A 42 -11.38 -0.31 -4.68
C PHE A 42 -12.78 -0.91 -4.81
N ASP A 43 -13.02 -2.03 -4.17
CA ASP A 43 -14.33 -2.66 -4.07
C ASP A 43 -15.09 -2.05 -2.89
N PHE A 44 -16.24 -1.42 -3.15
CA PHE A 44 -17.07 -0.81 -2.11
C PHE A 44 -18.12 -1.75 -1.52
N GLU A 45 -18.49 -2.82 -2.22
CA GLU A 45 -19.42 -3.84 -1.70
C GLU A 45 -18.71 -4.76 -0.71
N LYS A 46 -17.46 -5.11 -1.05
CA LYS A 46 -16.53 -5.83 -0.17
C LYS A 46 -15.30 -4.95 0.02
N PRO A 47 -15.31 -4.04 1.02
CA PRO A 47 -14.27 -3.04 1.26
C PRO A 47 -12.84 -3.60 1.18
N CYS A 48 -12.22 -3.51 0.01
CA CYS A 48 -10.87 -4.01 -0.24
C CYS A 48 -10.23 -3.32 -1.45
N VAL A 49 -8.89 -3.31 -1.47
CA VAL A 49 -8.12 -2.87 -2.62
C VAL A 49 -8.00 -4.03 -3.60
N LEU A 50 -8.33 -3.77 -4.86
CA LEU A 50 -8.17 -4.71 -5.96
C LEU A 50 -6.94 -4.31 -6.79
N TYR A 51 -6.27 -5.31 -7.35
CA TYR A 51 -5.27 -5.16 -8.40
C TYR A 51 -5.64 -6.09 -9.56
N ASN A 52 -5.85 -5.51 -10.75
CA ASN A 52 -6.30 -6.23 -11.95
C ASN A 52 -7.55 -7.10 -11.71
N GLY A 53 -8.48 -6.61 -10.88
CA GLY A 53 -9.73 -7.30 -10.55
C GLY A 53 -9.64 -8.36 -9.45
N VAL A 54 -8.46 -8.59 -8.87
CA VAL A 54 -8.23 -9.55 -7.78
C VAL A 54 -7.95 -8.80 -6.48
N PRO A 55 -8.50 -9.21 -5.32
CA PRO A 55 -8.12 -8.63 -4.04
C PRO A 55 -6.61 -8.64 -3.82
N LEU A 56 -6.03 -7.47 -3.50
CA LEU A 56 -4.59 -7.31 -3.31
C LEU A 56 -4.04 -8.26 -2.23
N GLN A 57 -4.83 -8.54 -1.21
CA GLN A 57 -4.48 -9.49 -0.14
C GLN A 57 -4.28 -10.94 -0.64
N GLN A 58 -4.85 -11.27 -1.80
CA GLN A 58 -4.71 -12.59 -2.44
C GLN A 58 -3.57 -12.62 -3.48
N ALA A 59 -2.98 -11.46 -3.82
CA ALA A 59 -1.81 -11.41 -4.68
C ALA A 59 -0.59 -12.02 -3.96
N SER A 60 0.40 -12.47 -4.72
CA SER A 60 1.64 -12.98 -4.13
C SER A 60 2.36 -11.92 -3.31
N THR A 61 3.16 -12.33 -2.30
CA THR A 61 3.97 -11.39 -1.49
C THR A 61 4.82 -10.46 -2.36
N SER A 62 5.44 -10.99 -3.42
CA SER A 62 6.25 -10.22 -4.37
C SER A 62 5.42 -9.19 -5.15
N GLU A 63 4.21 -9.54 -5.57
CA GLU A 63 3.29 -8.59 -6.22
C GLU A 63 2.81 -7.51 -5.25
N GLN A 64 2.40 -7.89 -4.04
CA GLN A 64 1.99 -6.92 -3.02
C GLN A 64 3.10 -5.91 -2.74
N LEU A 65 4.34 -6.38 -2.63
CA LEU A 65 5.50 -5.55 -2.41
C LEU A 65 5.79 -4.62 -3.60
N ARG A 66 5.71 -5.14 -4.83
CA ARG A 66 5.86 -4.35 -6.06
C ARG A 66 4.82 -3.23 -6.13
N ILE A 67 3.56 -3.57 -5.90
CA ILE A 67 2.43 -2.64 -5.93
C ILE A 67 2.59 -1.61 -4.82
N GLY A 68 2.94 -2.03 -3.60
CA GLY A 68 3.19 -1.13 -2.47
C GLY A 68 4.33 -0.15 -2.74
N ALA A 69 5.44 -0.62 -3.30
CA ALA A 69 6.56 0.23 -3.70
C ALA A 69 6.15 1.23 -4.80
N ALA A 70 5.44 0.77 -5.83
CA ALA A 70 4.94 1.64 -6.89
C ALA A 70 3.97 2.71 -6.36
N ILE A 71 3.08 2.35 -5.43
CA ILE A 71 2.20 3.32 -4.73
C ILE A 71 3.05 4.36 -3.99
N ALA A 72 4.03 3.92 -3.19
CA ALA A 72 4.89 4.82 -2.43
C ALA A 72 5.66 5.80 -3.33
N MET A 73 6.16 5.34 -4.47
CA MET A 73 6.86 6.17 -5.46
C MET A 73 5.91 7.17 -6.13
N ALA A 74 4.72 6.72 -6.54
CA ALA A 74 3.73 7.53 -7.23
C ALA A 74 3.11 8.63 -6.36
N CYS A 75 3.14 8.47 -5.03
CA CYS A 75 2.75 9.51 -4.08
C CYS A 75 3.70 10.72 -4.04
N ARG A 76 4.78 10.73 -4.84
CA ARG A 76 5.76 11.84 -4.95
C ARG A 76 6.26 12.38 -3.60
N PRO A 77 6.79 11.51 -2.72
CA PRO A 77 7.31 11.96 -1.44
C PRO A 77 8.52 12.88 -1.62
N GLU A 78 8.62 13.92 -0.78
CA GLU A 78 9.80 14.78 -0.72
C GLU A 78 11.04 13.98 -0.31
N LEU A 79 10.87 13.07 0.66
CA LEU A 79 11.90 12.13 1.08
C LEU A 79 11.76 10.83 0.27
N ARG A 80 12.72 10.62 -0.65
CA ARG A 80 12.71 9.51 -1.61
C ARG A 80 13.30 8.23 -1.01
N VAL A 81 12.80 7.83 0.15
CA VAL A 81 13.22 6.62 0.87
C VAL A 81 12.02 5.69 1.03
N ILE A 82 12.18 4.44 0.63
CA ILE A 82 11.20 3.37 0.83
C ILE A 82 11.74 2.41 1.87
N ARG A 83 11.04 2.30 3.01
CA ARG A 83 11.37 1.32 4.05
C ARG A 83 10.62 0.02 3.81
N VAL A 84 11.35 -1.08 3.69
CA VAL A 84 10.81 -2.43 3.71
C VAL A 84 11.06 -3.05 5.09
N ARG A 85 9.98 -3.34 5.79
CA ARG A 85 10.02 -4.07 7.07
C ARG A 85 10.05 -5.56 6.80
N ASP A 86 10.73 -6.30 7.66
CA ASP A 86 10.84 -7.77 7.57
C ASP A 86 11.25 -8.26 6.16
N GLY A 87 12.38 -7.76 5.69
CA GLY A 87 12.94 -8.11 4.38
C GLY A 87 13.48 -9.53 4.29
N ASN A 88 13.41 -10.32 5.37
CA ASN A 88 13.86 -11.72 5.38
C ASN A 88 13.03 -12.60 4.44
N CYS A 89 11.75 -12.24 4.26
CA CYS A 89 10.84 -12.88 3.33
C CYS A 89 11.13 -12.55 1.86
N LEU A 90 12.11 -11.69 1.56
CA LEU A 90 12.49 -11.35 0.20
C LEU A 90 13.54 -12.30 -0.35
N ASP A 91 13.12 -13.06 -1.37
CA ASP A 91 14.05 -13.77 -2.24
C ASP A 91 14.87 -12.82 -3.13
N ALA A 92 15.89 -13.38 -3.78
CA ALA A 92 16.79 -12.61 -4.64
C ALA A 92 16.07 -11.93 -5.82
N GLN A 93 15.02 -12.57 -6.36
CA GLN A 93 14.25 -12.04 -7.48
C GLN A 93 13.45 -10.80 -7.06
N SER A 94 12.72 -10.87 -5.95
CA SER A 94 11.90 -9.78 -5.43
C SER A 94 12.76 -8.60 -5.00
N LEU A 95 13.91 -8.87 -4.37
CA LEU A 95 14.89 -7.84 -4.02
C LEU A 95 15.48 -7.16 -5.25
N GLY A 96 15.86 -7.92 -6.28
CA GLY A 96 16.38 -7.37 -7.54
C GLY A 96 15.36 -6.49 -8.25
N MET A 97 14.09 -6.92 -8.28
CA MET A 97 12.98 -6.15 -8.84
C MET A 97 12.78 -4.82 -8.10
N LEU A 98 12.74 -4.84 -6.76
CA LEU A 98 12.63 -3.61 -5.97
C LEU A 98 13.82 -2.67 -6.21
N SER A 99 15.03 -3.21 -6.19
CA SER A 99 16.26 -2.44 -6.44
C SER A 99 16.23 -1.73 -7.80
N ALA A 100 15.79 -2.44 -8.85
CA ALA A 100 15.61 -1.85 -10.18
C ALA A 100 14.58 -0.72 -10.17
N MET A 101 13.40 -0.95 -9.58
CA MET A 101 12.35 0.08 -9.48
C MET A 101 12.83 1.33 -8.74
N ALA A 102 13.51 1.14 -7.61
CA ALA A 102 14.04 2.26 -6.83
C ALA A 102 15.11 3.03 -7.61
N LYS A 103 16.01 2.34 -8.30
CA LYS A 103 17.02 2.98 -9.16
C LYS A 103 16.39 3.76 -10.32
N GLU A 104 15.42 3.17 -11.02
CA GLU A 104 14.72 3.80 -12.14
C GLU A 104 13.96 5.06 -11.72
N ASN A 105 13.40 5.06 -10.50
CA ASN A 105 12.62 6.17 -9.98
C ASN A 105 13.42 7.07 -9.03
N ASP A 106 14.74 6.88 -8.91
CA ASP A 106 15.65 7.63 -8.02
C ASP A 106 15.13 7.68 -6.56
N PHE A 107 14.97 6.49 -5.99
CA PHE A 107 14.64 6.23 -4.59
C PHE A 107 15.74 5.40 -3.92
N GLN A 108 15.87 5.56 -2.61
CA GLN A 108 16.63 4.66 -1.76
C GLN A 108 15.72 3.61 -1.15
N LEU A 109 16.21 2.37 -1.05
CA LEU A 109 15.54 1.29 -0.33
C LEU A 109 16.26 0.99 0.96
N TRP A 110 15.54 1.07 2.07
CA TRP A 110 16.03 0.66 3.39
C TRP A 110 15.31 -0.61 3.79
N ILE A 111 16.05 -1.69 3.91
CA ILE A 111 15.49 -3.02 4.11
C ILE A 111 16.01 -3.56 5.44
N GLU A 112 15.08 -3.95 6.30
CA GLU A 112 15.40 -4.63 7.55
C GLU A 112 15.63 -6.12 7.28
N LYS A 113 16.82 -6.63 7.57
CA LYS A 113 17.17 -8.05 7.43
C LYS A 113 17.91 -8.55 8.67
N VAL A 114 17.71 -9.82 8.98
CA VAL A 114 18.56 -10.58 9.89
C VAL A 114 19.79 -11.00 9.11
N ASP A 115 20.95 -10.63 9.63
CA ASP A 115 22.25 -10.97 9.10
C ASP A 115 23.20 -11.13 10.29
N GLU A 116 24.04 -12.16 10.28
CA GLU A 116 25.05 -12.38 11.33
C GLU A 116 26.42 -11.85 10.92
N THR A 117 26.60 -11.50 9.64
CA THR A 117 27.91 -11.09 9.10
C THR A 117 28.19 -9.60 9.34
N GLY A 118 27.15 -8.76 9.31
CA GLY A 118 27.28 -7.31 9.43
C GLY A 118 27.98 -6.65 8.24
N GLU A 119 28.14 -7.36 7.11
CA GLU A 119 28.93 -6.90 5.96
C GLU A 119 28.25 -5.79 5.16
N ILE A 120 26.92 -5.66 5.25
CA ILE A 120 26.15 -4.73 4.43
C ILE A 120 25.29 -3.82 5.30
N GLY A 121 25.40 -2.51 5.08
CA GLY A 121 24.54 -1.51 5.68
C GLY A 121 24.85 -1.27 7.15
N PHE A 122 23.82 -0.87 7.90
CA PHE A 122 23.92 -0.61 9.34
C PHE A 122 23.63 -1.89 10.12
N PHE A 123 24.66 -2.48 10.72
CA PHE A 123 24.50 -3.62 11.62
C PHE A 123 24.14 -3.12 13.02
N ILE A 124 22.98 -3.53 13.54
CA ILE A 124 22.43 -3.05 14.82
C ILE A 124 22.26 -4.24 15.77
N GLU A 125 22.87 -4.14 16.96
CA GLU A 125 22.77 -5.12 18.04
C GLU A 125 22.61 -4.37 19.38
N ASP A 126 21.77 -4.89 20.28
CA ASP A 126 21.46 -4.27 21.58
C ASP A 126 21.07 -2.78 21.50
N GLY A 127 20.36 -2.41 20.42
CA GLY A 127 19.90 -1.04 20.19
C GLY A 127 21.01 -0.05 19.78
N GLN A 128 22.20 -0.55 19.40
CA GLN A 128 23.33 0.26 18.96
C GLN A 128 23.80 -0.16 17.57
N VAL A 129 24.24 0.80 16.75
CA VAL A 129 24.94 0.49 15.50
C VAL A 129 26.34 0.00 15.87
N LYS A 130 26.66 -1.26 15.54
CA LYS A 130 27.94 -1.91 15.85
C LYS A 130 28.90 -1.92 14.66
N ALA A 131 28.38 -1.92 13.44
CA ALA A 131 29.19 -1.84 12.23
C ALA A 131 28.46 -1.12 11.09
N ILE A 132 29.24 -0.56 10.17
CA ILE A 132 28.76 -0.01 8.90
C ILE A 132 29.56 -0.69 7.80
N ASP A 133 28.87 -1.40 6.91
CA ASP A 133 29.47 -2.11 5.77
C ASP A 133 30.67 -2.99 6.19
N GLY A 134 30.48 -3.78 7.26
CA GLY A 134 31.50 -4.67 7.85
C GLY A 134 32.57 -3.97 8.70
N ALA A 135 32.63 -2.64 8.71
CA ALA A 135 33.58 -1.89 9.53
C ALA A 135 32.98 -1.64 10.93
N PRO A 136 33.59 -2.14 12.02
CA PRO A 136 33.08 -1.93 13.36
C PRO A 136 33.16 -0.45 13.76
N LEU A 137 32.12 0.01 14.43
CA LEU A 137 32.07 1.30 15.11
C LEU A 137 32.66 1.11 16.51
N THR A 138 33.88 1.60 16.71
CA THR A 138 34.57 1.65 18.02
C THR A 138 33.77 2.42 19.07
#